data_AF-A0A7X1NHU8-F1
#
_entry.id   AF-A0A7X1NHU8-F1
#
_cell.length_a   1.000
_cell.length_b   1.000
_cell.length_c   1.000
_cell.angle_alpha   90.00
_cell.angle_beta   90.00
_cell.angle_gamma   90.00
#
_symmetry.space_group_name_H-M   'P 1'
#
loop_
_entity.id
_entity.type
_entity.pdbx_description
1 polymer ?
#
loop_
_entity_poly.entity_id
_entity_poly.type
_entity_poly.pdbx_seq_one_letter_code
_entity_poly.pdbx_strand_id
1 'polypeptide(L)'
;MCATLLATALACAAAADAGSLVPPEARRDTEQTLLTFPEWYLVHSPAEYARVVAQRPAHRFPFIAQTEQLWSTYRTVTEEQIRDRYPLNLGYHLMILVIATSTTVEYTLRAVYENTVGRASWLLGGGRPTDEDRYGAKAAQDYVDFIRQEPWYLFDFWSQLKHLWTDVPLFGPGLVRKWERRYELTTEYAIKAVYGKLIEKATRATYTPALMTTDVVVDRLPQGWTPPARVSVQQRLPDGRVLLSLPRYFDFRIAATALARQGLRIDDIAGNGASTPILVTVWAGNDTKLSAGYWRVLFEQPLTLPAQTRRIALLMPVGRLSTFLVQASAMGLTVEHVYDY
;
A
#
# COMPACT_ATOMS: atom_id res chain seq x y z
N MET A 1 23.96 -31.06 -17.57
CA MET A 1 24.52 -31.03 -16.21
C MET A 1 24.27 -29.65 -15.62
N CYS A 2 23.08 -29.44 -15.03
CA CYS A 2 22.76 -28.19 -14.32
C CYS A 2 22.85 -28.48 -12.83
N ALA A 3 23.77 -27.80 -12.15
CA ALA A 3 23.98 -27.91 -10.73
C ALA A 3 22.86 -27.22 -9.96
N THR A 4 22.16 -28.00 -9.15
CA THR A 4 21.28 -27.59 -8.07
C THR A 4 22.09 -26.86 -7.00
N LEU A 5 21.82 -25.57 -6.80
CA LEU A 5 22.29 -24.83 -5.61
C LEU A 5 21.12 -24.78 -4.61
N LEU A 6 21.15 -25.73 -3.68
CA LEU A 6 20.33 -25.72 -2.48
C LEU A 6 20.97 -24.72 -1.51
N ALA A 7 20.42 -23.51 -1.43
CA ALA A 7 20.82 -22.55 -0.40
C ALA A 7 20.01 -22.82 0.87
N THR A 8 20.60 -23.53 1.83
CA THR A 8 20.11 -23.60 3.21
C THR A 8 20.32 -22.24 3.87
N ALA A 9 19.31 -21.39 3.82
CA ALA A 9 19.29 -20.16 4.61
C ALA A 9 19.03 -20.54 6.08
N LEU A 10 20.07 -20.42 6.93
CA LEU A 10 19.85 -20.31 8.36
C LEU A 10 19.22 -18.93 8.62
N ALA A 11 17.90 -18.90 8.82
CA ALA A 11 17.23 -17.74 9.38
C ALA A 11 17.65 -17.59 10.85
N CYS A 12 18.46 -16.59 11.15
CA CYS A 12 18.51 -16.04 12.51
C CYS A 12 17.23 -15.21 12.68
N ALA A 13 16.15 -15.87 13.11
CA ALA A 13 14.96 -15.19 13.60
C ALA A 13 15.36 -14.36 14.82
N ALA A 14 15.32 -13.03 14.72
CA ALA A 14 15.17 -12.25 15.95
C ALA A 14 13.78 -12.61 16.48
N ALA A 15 13.75 -13.12 17.70
CA ALA A 15 12.57 -13.75 18.26
C ALA A 15 11.38 -12.79 18.22
N ALA A 16 10.31 -13.18 17.52
CA ALA A 16 8.96 -12.79 17.91
C ALA A 16 8.85 -12.93 19.43
N ASP A 17 8.19 -11.99 20.10
CA ASP A 17 8.19 -11.92 21.56
C ASP A 17 7.85 -13.31 22.12
N ALA A 18 8.79 -13.91 22.87
CA ALA A 18 8.62 -15.26 23.41
C ALA A 18 7.40 -15.34 24.35
N GLY A 19 6.88 -14.19 24.80
CA GLY A 19 5.64 -14.02 25.54
C GLY A 19 4.40 -13.66 24.71
N SER A 20 4.50 -13.57 23.37
CA SER A 20 3.33 -13.30 22.51
C SER A 20 2.30 -14.42 22.58
N LEU A 21 1.03 -14.04 22.60
CA LEU A 21 -0.12 -14.94 22.63
C LEU A 21 -0.65 -15.26 21.22
N VAL A 22 -0.10 -14.62 20.19
CA VAL A 22 -0.43 -14.94 18.81
C VAL A 22 0.15 -16.32 18.46
N PRO A 23 -0.62 -17.23 17.82
CA PRO A 23 -0.11 -18.53 17.41
C PRO A 23 1.14 -18.41 16.51
N PRO A 24 2.17 -19.27 16.65
CA PRO A 24 3.42 -19.14 15.89
C PRO A 24 3.24 -18.98 14.38
N GLU A 25 2.27 -19.67 13.78
CA GLU A 25 1.92 -19.62 12.36
C GLU A 25 1.32 -18.28 11.91
N ALA A 26 0.80 -17.48 12.84
CA ALA A 26 0.24 -16.16 12.61
C ALA A 26 1.23 -15.02 12.99
N ARG A 27 2.44 -15.36 13.45
CA ARG A 27 3.47 -14.37 13.79
C ARG A 27 4.22 -13.89 12.55
N ARG A 28 4.66 -12.64 12.60
CA ARG A 28 5.49 -12.00 11.57
C ARG A 28 6.63 -11.25 12.23
N ASP A 29 7.76 -11.28 11.55
CA ASP A 29 8.97 -10.65 12.04
C ASP A 29 8.85 -9.11 12.01
N THR A 30 9.51 -8.46 12.97
CA THR A 30 9.32 -7.02 13.23
C THR A 30 9.70 -6.13 12.06
N GLU A 31 10.70 -6.50 11.24
CA GLU A 31 11.12 -5.70 10.09
C GLU A 31 10.03 -5.53 9.05
N GLN A 32 9.03 -6.43 9.01
CA GLN A 32 7.98 -6.36 8.00
C GLN A 32 7.18 -5.05 8.14
N THR A 33 6.96 -4.51 9.34
CA THR A 33 6.29 -3.19 9.48
C THR A 33 7.02 -2.06 8.72
N LEU A 34 8.34 -2.17 8.59
CA LEU A 34 9.18 -1.22 7.84
C LEU A 34 9.17 -1.55 6.34
N LEU A 35 9.40 -2.81 5.98
CA LEU A 35 9.54 -3.27 4.60
C LEU A 35 8.21 -3.33 3.83
N THR A 36 7.08 -3.42 4.54
CA THR A 36 5.73 -3.34 3.95
C THR A 36 5.45 -1.95 3.37
N PHE A 37 6.11 -0.88 3.85
CA PHE A 37 5.96 0.47 3.26
C PHE A 37 6.32 0.53 1.76
N PRO A 38 7.56 0.20 1.34
CA PRO A 38 7.93 0.28 -0.06
C PRO A 38 7.16 -0.71 -0.95
N GLU A 39 6.69 -1.85 -0.42
CA GLU A 39 5.75 -2.72 -1.15
C GLU A 39 4.42 -1.99 -1.40
N TRP A 40 3.82 -1.42 -0.36
CA TRP A 40 2.57 -0.67 -0.44
C TRP A 40 2.68 0.63 -1.22
N TYR A 41 3.88 1.05 -1.61
CA TYR A 41 4.05 2.14 -2.55
C TYR A 41 3.38 1.85 -3.91
N LEU A 42 3.25 0.57 -4.29
CA LEU A 42 2.44 0.11 -5.42
C LEU A 42 0.93 0.34 -5.26
N VAL A 43 0.46 0.67 -4.06
CA VAL A 43 -0.93 1.08 -3.80
C VAL A 43 -1.01 2.59 -3.66
N HIS A 44 -0.09 3.18 -2.90
CA HIS A 44 -0.07 4.61 -2.60
C HIS A 44 0.14 5.47 -3.85
N SER A 45 1.11 5.12 -4.70
CA SER A 45 1.41 5.90 -5.91
C SER A 45 0.29 5.81 -6.96
N PRO A 46 -0.28 4.63 -7.28
CA PRO A 46 -1.46 4.56 -8.14
C PRO A 46 -2.68 5.27 -7.57
N ALA A 47 -2.89 5.25 -6.25
CA ALA A 47 -3.97 6.00 -5.63
C ALA A 47 -3.82 7.51 -5.83
N GLU A 48 -2.59 8.02 -5.82
CA GLU A 48 -2.32 9.40 -6.16
C GLU A 48 -2.47 9.69 -7.65
N TYR A 49 -1.99 8.78 -8.52
CA TYR A 49 -2.19 8.87 -9.97
C TYR A 49 -3.67 8.99 -10.31
N ALA A 50 -4.52 8.11 -9.78
CA ALA A 50 -5.97 8.14 -9.98
C ALA A 50 -6.59 9.49 -9.57
N ARG A 51 -6.18 10.06 -8.43
CA ARG A 51 -6.62 11.41 -8.01
C ARG A 51 -6.17 12.51 -8.97
N VAL A 52 -4.95 12.41 -9.52
CA VAL A 52 -4.44 13.35 -10.52
C VAL A 52 -5.25 13.24 -11.81
N VAL A 53 -5.39 12.06 -12.39
CA VAL A 53 -6.05 11.89 -13.70
C VAL A 53 -7.55 12.13 -13.67
N ALA A 54 -8.18 12.03 -12.49
CA ALA A 54 -9.57 12.45 -12.30
C ALA A 54 -9.79 13.95 -12.52
N GLN A 55 -8.74 14.79 -12.41
CA GLN A 55 -8.88 16.26 -12.42
C GLN A 55 -7.92 16.96 -13.40
N ARG A 56 -6.84 16.30 -13.81
CA ARG A 56 -5.72 16.87 -14.56
C ARG A 56 -5.20 15.84 -15.57
N PRO A 57 -4.58 16.25 -16.69
CA PRO A 57 -4.00 15.28 -17.62
C PRO A 57 -2.82 14.51 -16.98
N ALA A 58 -2.58 13.28 -17.44
CA ALA A 58 -1.58 12.37 -16.87
C ALA A 58 -0.15 12.93 -16.81
N HIS A 59 0.24 13.80 -17.75
CA HIS A 59 1.54 14.51 -17.72
C HIS A 59 1.71 15.48 -16.53
N ARG A 60 0.68 15.69 -15.70
CA ARG A 60 0.76 16.42 -14.43
C ARG A 60 1.12 15.53 -13.24
N PHE A 61 1.11 14.21 -13.41
CA PHE A 61 1.57 13.29 -12.39
C PHE A 61 3.12 13.20 -12.40
N PRO A 62 3.80 13.34 -11.26
CA PRO A 62 5.25 13.43 -11.22
C PRO A 62 5.89 12.04 -11.14
N PHE A 63 5.79 11.27 -12.23
CA PHE A 63 6.30 9.89 -12.32
C PHE A 63 7.74 9.72 -11.78
N ILE A 64 8.67 10.59 -12.17
CA ILE A 64 10.07 10.48 -11.72
C ILE A 64 10.21 10.74 -10.21
N ALA A 65 9.53 11.76 -9.69
CA ALA A 65 9.57 12.05 -8.26
C ALA A 65 8.95 10.92 -7.42
N GLN A 66 7.94 10.21 -7.95
CA GLN A 66 7.36 9.04 -7.30
C GLN A 66 8.36 7.88 -7.22
N THR A 67 9.15 7.66 -8.28
CA THR A 67 10.24 6.68 -8.27
C THR A 67 11.34 7.07 -7.28
N GLU A 68 11.72 8.34 -7.21
CA GLU A 68 12.69 8.84 -6.23
C GLU A 68 12.18 8.64 -4.79
N GLN A 69 10.91 8.94 -4.55
CA GLN A 69 10.24 8.71 -3.27
C GLN A 69 10.25 7.22 -2.87
N LEU A 70 10.02 6.30 -3.80
CA LEU A 70 10.11 4.86 -3.58
C LEU A 70 11.52 4.42 -3.18
N TRP A 71 12.55 4.79 -3.95
CA TRP A 71 13.93 4.41 -3.62
C TRP A 71 14.43 5.05 -2.33
N SER A 72 14.09 6.32 -2.10
CA SER A 72 14.49 7.03 -0.88
C SER A 72 13.87 6.39 0.37
N THR A 73 12.60 5.99 0.30
CA THR A 73 11.94 5.33 1.42
C THR A 73 12.44 3.91 1.61
N TYR A 74 12.65 3.15 0.53
CA TYR A 74 13.28 1.83 0.63
C TYR A 74 14.63 1.88 1.35
N ARG A 75 15.49 2.83 0.97
CA ARG A 75 16.75 3.09 1.67
C ARG A 75 16.53 3.44 3.14
N THR A 76 15.62 4.37 3.45
CA THR A 76 15.36 4.83 4.83
C THR A 76 14.88 3.68 5.73
N VAL A 77 13.93 2.86 5.26
CA VAL A 77 13.41 1.74 6.05
C VAL A 77 14.44 0.61 6.23
N THR A 78 15.31 0.41 5.24
CA THR A 78 16.42 -0.56 5.32
C THR A 78 17.51 -0.09 6.29
N GLU A 79 17.89 1.19 6.23
CA GLU A 79 18.80 1.80 7.20
C GLU A 79 18.26 1.65 8.63
N GLU A 80 16.95 1.84 8.81
CA GLU A 80 16.29 1.69 10.10
C GLU A 80 16.31 0.24 10.61
N GLN A 81 15.97 -0.71 9.74
CA GLN A 81 16.04 -2.14 10.05
C GLN A 81 17.43 -2.56 10.52
N ILE A 82 18.48 -2.08 9.84
CA ILE A 82 19.87 -2.38 10.18
C ILE A 82 20.25 -1.70 11.50
N ARG A 83 19.87 -0.44 11.69
CA ARG A 83 20.18 0.34 12.89
C ARG A 83 19.65 -0.32 14.16
N ASP A 84 18.39 -0.75 14.12
CA ASP A 84 17.69 -1.36 15.27
C ASP A 84 17.87 -2.89 15.32
N ARG A 85 18.68 -3.45 14.42
CA ARG A 85 19.07 -4.88 14.36
C ARG A 85 17.88 -5.84 14.22
N TYR A 86 16.86 -5.45 13.46
CA TYR A 86 15.79 -6.37 13.08
C TYR A 86 16.30 -7.45 12.09
N PRO A 87 15.64 -8.61 12.00
CA PRO A 87 16.03 -9.71 11.10
C PRO A 87 16.23 -9.24 9.67
N LEU A 88 17.23 -9.80 8.99
CA LEU A 88 17.38 -9.60 7.54
C LEU A 88 16.40 -10.50 6.80
N ASN A 89 15.41 -9.88 6.17
CA ASN A 89 14.41 -10.58 5.37
C ASN A 89 14.74 -10.50 3.87
N LEU A 90 15.67 -11.36 3.42
CA LEU A 90 16.18 -11.35 2.04
C LEU A 90 15.08 -11.53 1.00
N GLY A 91 14.04 -12.32 1.31
CA GLY A 91 12.88 -12.50 0.44
C GLY A 91 12.13 -11.19 0.22
N TYR A 92 11.87 -10.44 1.30
CA TYR A 92 11.21 -9.14 1.24
C TYR A 92 12.05 -8.10 0.48
N HIS A 93 13.36 -8.03 0.73
CA HIS A 93 14.25 -7.12 -0.01
C HIS A 93 14.27 -7.44 -1.51
N LEU A 94 14.32 -8.72 -1.89
CA LEU A 94 14.26 -9.13 -3.29
C LEU A 94 12.93 -8.74 -3.94
N MET A 95 11.82 -8.96 -3.24
CA MET A 95 10.48 -8.55 -3.69
C MET A 95 10.43 -7.03 -3.91
N ILE A 96 10.85 -6.23 -2.92
CA ILE A 96 10.90 -4.78 -3.05
C ILE A 96 11.79 -4.35 -4.22
N LEU A 97 12.94 -5.00 -4.42
CA LEU A 97 13.85 -4.67 -5.53
C LEU A 97 13.19 -4.90 -6.89
N VAL A 98 12.46 -6.01 -7.06
CA VAL A 98 11.68 -6.30 -8.29
C VAL A 98 10.58 -5.26 -8.48
N ILE A 99 9.86 -4.90 -7.42
CA ILE A 99 8.82 -3.87 -7.43
C ILE A 99 9.40 -2.50 -7.83
N ALA A 100 10.46 -2.07 -7.16
CA ALA A 100 11.07 -0.76 -7.36
C ALA A 100 11.68 -0.64 -8.76
N THR A 101 12.35 -1.68 -9.24
CA THR A 101 12.95 -1.70 -10.59
C THR A 101 11.87 -1.69 -11.67
N SER A 102 10.83 -2.54 -11.55
CA SER A 102 9.74 -2.56 -12.54
C SER A 102 8.96 -1.25 -12.56
N THR A 103 8.67 -0.67 -11.39
CA THR A 103 8.04 0.66 -11.26
C THR A 103 8.91 1.75 -11.88
N THR A 104 10.24 1.71 -11.68
CA THR A 104 11.18 2.66 -12.29
C THR A 104 11.09 2.64 -13.81
N VAL A 105 11.06 1.45 -14.41
CA VAL A 105 10.94 1.30 -15.87
C VAL A 105 9.59 1.80 -16.36
N GLU A 106 8.48 1.36 -15.74
CA GLU A 106 7.13 1.80 -16.11
C GLU A 106 7.01 3.34 -16.03
N TYR A 107 7.42 3.93 -14.91
CA TYR A 107 7.25 5.35 -14.66
C TYR A 107 8.18 6.20 -15.52
N THR A 108 9.36 5.71 -15.87
CA THR A 108 10.24 6.38 -16.85
C THR A 108 9.60 6.39 -18.23
N LEU A 109 9.07 5.26 -18.70
CA LEU A 109 8.40 5.16 -19.99
C LEU A 109 7.15 6.07 -20.03
N ARG A 110 6.33 6.05 -18.99
CA ARG A 110 5.18 6.95 -18.86
C ARG A 110 5.60 8.41 -18.80
N ALA A 111 6.64 8.75 -18.03
CA ALA A 111 7.14 10.13 -17.96
C ALA A 111 7.54 10.65 -19.34
N VAL A 112 8.30 9.86 -20.11
CA VAL A 112 8.71 10.22 -21.47
C VAL A 112 7.50 10.35 -22.39
N TYR A 113 6.61 9.35 -22.39
CA TYR A 113 5.44 9.33 -23.27
C TYR A 113 4.47 10.48 -22.97
N GLU A 114 4.10 10.66 -21.71
CA GLU A 114 3.17 11.70 -21.28
C GLU A 114 3.72 13.11 -21.49
N ASN A 115 5.02 13.32 -21.33
CA ASN A 115 5.63 14.64 -21.56
C ASN A 115 5.98 14.93 -23.03
N THR A 116 5.83 13.95 -23.93
CA THR A 116 6.07 14.12 -25.37
C THR A 116 4.76 13.96 -26.14
N VAL A 117 4.42 12.74 -26.55
CA VAL A 117 3.24 12.39 -27.36
C VAL A 117 1.95 12.78 -26.62
N GLY A 118 1.85 12.44 -25.32
CA GLY A 118 0.67 12.77 -24.51
C GLY A 118 0.45 14.28 -24.34
N ARG A 119 1.53 15.04 -24.11
CA ARG A 119 1.46 16.50 -23.98
C ARG A 119 1.13 17.17 -25.31
N ALA A 120 1.72 16.70 -26.42
CA ALA A 120 1.42 17.20 -27.75
C ALA A 120 -0.04 16.91 -28.14
N SER A 121 -0.52 15.68 -27.93
CA SER A 121 -1.90 15.29 -28.23
C SER A 121 -2.90 16.09 -27.38
N TRP A 122 -2.59 16.34 -26.10
CA TRP A 122 -3.39 17.18 -25.22
C TRP A 122 -3.56 18.61 -25.75
N LEU A 123 -2.45 19.23 -26.20
CA LEU A 123 -2.48 20.57 -26.78
C LEU A 123 -3.26 20.61 -28.10
N LEU A 124 -3.03 19.64 -28.99
CA LEU A 124 -3.76 19.51 -30.26
C LEU A 124 -5.25 19.19 -30.05
N GLY A 125 -5.60 18.54 -28.95
CA GLY A 125 -6.97 18.27 -28.51
C GLY A 125 -7.68 19.48 -27.88
N GLY A 126 -7.03 20.65 -27.83
CA GLY A 126 -7.61 21.87 -27.26
C GLY A 126 -7.55 21.94 -25.74
N GLY A 127 -6.70 21.13 -25.10
CA GLY A 127 -6.50 21.16 -23.65
C GLY A 127 -7.72 20.72 -22.84
N ARG A 128 -8.51 19.79 -23.38
CA ARG A 128 -9.75 19.29 -22.76
C ARG A 128 -9.74 17.76 -22.70
N PRO A 129 -10.29 17.16 -21.64
CA PRO A 129 -10.35 15.71 -21.51
C PRO A 129 -11.32 15.10 -22.53
N THR A 130 -10.89 14.03 -23.18
CA THR A 130 -11.74 13.20 -24.05
C THR A 130 -12.50 12.13 -23.26
N ASP A 131 -13.33 11.35 -23.94
CA ASP A 131 -13.99 10.19 -23.32
C ASP A 131 -12.98 9.12 -22.91
N GLU A 132 -11.89 8.97 -23.67
CA GLU A 132 -10.77 8.08 -23.35
C GLU A 132 -10.03 8.54 -22.09
N ASP A 133 -9.79 9.84 -21.92
CA ASP A 133 -9.21 10.39 -20.67
C ASP A 133 -10.12 10.07 -19.47
N ARG A 134 -11.44 10.27 -19.61
CA ARG A 134 -12.42 9.96 -18.56
C ARG A 134 -12.47 8.47 -18.25
N TYR A 135 -12.43 7.63 -19.28
CA TYR A 135 -12.40 6.18 -19.15
C TYR A 135 -11.13 5.73 -18.43
N GLY A 136 -9.95 6.22 -18.83
CA GLY A 136 -8.68 5.93 -18.17
C GLY A 136 -8.65 6.38 -16.71
N ALA A 137 -9.20 7.56 -16.41
CA ALA A 137 -9.30 8.05 -15.03
C ALA A 137 -10.21 7.16 -14.16
N LYS A 138 -11.34 6.70 -14.69
CA LYS A 138 -12.22 5.74 -14.01
C LYS A 138 -11.51 4.40 -13.80
N ALA A 139 -10.88 3.85 -14.84
CA ALA A 139 -10.16 2.58 -14.75
C ALA A 139 -9.01 2.63 -13.75
N ALA A 140 -8.30 3.77 -13.64
CA ALA A 140 -7.28 3.98 -12.63
C ALA A 140 -7.85 3.95 -11.20
N GLN A 141 -9.03 4.53 -10.98
CA GLN A 141 -9.71 4.47 -9.68
C GLN A 141 -10.22 3.05 -9.38
N ASP A 142 -10.83 2.38 -10.35
CA ASP A 142 -11.29 0.99 -10.20
C ASP A 142 -10.11 0.05 -9.88
N TYR A 143 -8.95 0.27 -10.49
CA TYR A 143 -7.71 -0.44 -10.19
C TYR A 143 -7.24 -0.19 -8.76
N VAL A 144 -7.27 1.06 -8.28
CA VAL A 144 -6.91 1.43 -6.90
C VAL A 144 -7.81 0.76 -5.87
N ASP A 145 -9.12 0.73 -6.12
CA ASP A 145 -10.07 0.12 -5.20
C ASP A 145 -9.91 -1.40 -5.12
N PHE A 146 -9.46 -2.02 -6.22
CA PHE A 146 -9.09 -3.43 -6.28
C PHE A 146 -7.79 -3.75 -5.52
N ILE A 147 -6.69 -3.07 -5.84
CA ILE A 147 -5.35 -3.39 -5.30
C ILE A 147 -5.18 -3.09 -3.80
N ARG A 148 -6.14 -2.38 -3.19
CA ARG A 148 -6.21 -2.22 -1.73
C ARG A 148 -6.57 -3.51 -1.00
N GLN A 149 -7.11 -4.49 -1.71
CA GLN A 149 -7.64 -5.73 -1.16
C GLN A 149 -7.02 -6.95 -1.84
N GLU A 150 -6.86 -6.92 -3.16
CA GLU A 150 -6.47 -8.07 -3.96
C GLU A 150 -5.14 -7.84 -4.70
N PRO A 151 -4.35 -8.89 -4.96
CA PRO A 151 -3.13 -8.77 -5.76
C PRO A 151 -3.40 -8.25 -7.18
N TRP A 152 -2.61 -7.28 -7.64
CA TRP A 152 -2.82 -6.56 -8.90
C TRP A 152 -2.97 -7.45 -10.14
N TYR A 153 -2.32 -8.62 -10.18
CA TYR A 153 -2.34 -9.54 -11.32
C TYR A 153 -3.70 -10.21 -11.52
N LEU A 154 -4.60 -10.12 -10.54
CA LEU A 154 -5.99 -10.58 -10.62
C LEU A 154 -6.95 -9.52 -11.18
N PHE A 155 -6.50 -8.28 -11.39
CA PHE A 155 -7.36 -7.24 -11.96
C PHE A 155 -7.70 -7.55 -13.42
N ASP A 156 -8.97 -7.40 -13.80
CA ASP A 156 -9.45 -7.78 -15.13
C ASP A 156 -9.14 -6.72 -16.21
N PHE A 157 -7.86 -6.63 -16.57
CA PHE A 157 -7.38 -5.77 -17.65
C PHE A 157 -7.96 -6.14 -19.03
N TRP A 158 -8.38 -7.40 -19.24
CA TRP A 158 -9.00 -7.82 -20.49
C TRP A 158 -10.38 -7.17 -20.67
N SER A 159 -11.19 -7.15 -19.61
CA SER A 159 -12.47 -6.44 -19.65
C SER A 159 -12.27 -4.94 -19.83
N GLN A 160 -11.28 -4.32 -19.19
CA GLN A 160 -10.98 -2.91 -19.44
C GLN A 160 -10.61 -2.65 -20.91
N LEU A 161 -9.76 -3.50 -21.50
CA LEU A 161 -9.43 -3.39 -22.92
C LEU A 161 -10.68 -3.53 -23.81
N LYS A 162 -11.55 -4.51 -23.53
CA LYS A 162 -12.78 -4.71 -24.30
C LYS A 162 -13.70 -3.49 -24.21
N HIS A 163 -13.97 -3.01 -23.00
CA HIS A 163 -14.85 -1.86 -22.76
C HIS A 163 -14.32 -0.57 -23.39
N LEU A 164 -12.99 -0.37 -23.42
CA LEU A 164 -12.39 0.74 -24.17
C LEU A 164 -12.86 0.72 -25.63
N TRP A 165 -12.82 -0.44 -26.29
CA TRP A 165 -13.15 -0.56 -27.72
C TRP A 165 -14.64 -0.66 -28.03
N THR A 166 -15.48 -1.10 -27.08
CA THR A 166 -16.93 -1.24 -27.30
C THR A 166 -17.76 -0.06 -26.81
N ASP A 167 -17.39 0.54 -25.68
CA ASP A 167 -18.26 1.45 -24.93
C ASP A 167 -17.82 2.92 -25.06
N VAL A 168 -16.55 3.17 -25.36
CA VAL A 168 -16.01 4.54 -25.50
C VAL A 168 -16.12 4.99 -26.96
N PRO A 169 -16.80 6.12 -27.27
CA PRO A 169 -16.99 6.59 -28.64
C PRO A 169 -15.68 6.79 -29.42
N LEU A 170 -15.61 6.29 -30.66
CA LEU A 170 -14.42 6.40 -31.53
C LEU A 170 -14.20 7.82 -32.07
N PHE A 171 -15.28 8.59 -32.22
CA PHE A 171 -15.26 9.93 -32.80
C PHE A 171 -15.83 10.96 -31.84
N GLY A 172 -15.46 12.22 -32.03
CA GLY A 172 -15.87 13.33 -31.17
C GLY A 172 -14.81 14.44 -31.13
N PRO A 173 -14.99 15.46 -30.29
CA PRO A 173 -14.01 16.52 -30.11
C PRO A 173 -12.63 15.97 -29.72
N GLY A 174 -11.56 16.59 -30.23
CA GLY A 174 -10.19 16.22 -29.88
C GLY A 174 -9.72 14.88 -30.49
N LEU A 175 -10.11 14.55 -31.73
CA LEU A 175 -9.81 13.27 -32.40
C LEU A 175 -8.36 12.79 -32.24
N VAL A 176 -7.37 13.69 -32.36
CA VAL A 176 -5.96 13.33 -32.18
C VAL A 176 -5.70 12.80 -30.76
N ARG A 177 -6.22 13.47 -29.72
CA ARG A 177 -6.12 13.02 -28.33
C ARG A 177 -6.89 11.73 -28.10
N LYS A 178 -8.09 11.58 -28.69
CA LYS A 178 -8.90 10.35 -28.58
C LYS A 178 -8.11 9.12 -29.05
N TRP A 179 -7.56 9.17 -30.26
CA TRP A 179 -6.80 8.06 -30.84
C TRP A 179 -5.49 7.80 -30.11
N GLU A 180 -4.81 8.86 -29.67
CA GLU A 180 -3.58 8.74 -28.89
C GLU A 180 -3.83 8.07 -27.54
N ARG A 181 -4.85 8.50 -26.78
CA ARG A 181 -5.24 7.85 -25.53
C ARG A 181 -5.71 6.42 -25.71
N ARG A 182 -6.47 6.16 -26.77
CA ARG A 182 -6.92 4.81 -27.10
C ARG A 182 -5.74 3.88 -27.37
N TYR A 183 -4.72 4.36 -28.08
CA TYR A 183 -3.48 3.61 -28.28
C TYR A 183 -2.77 3.32 -26.95
N GLU A 184 -2.52 4.35 -26.14
CA GLU A 184 -1.84 4.20 -24.84
C GLU A 184 -2.55 3.22 -23.90
N LEU A 185 -3.85 3.42 -23.69
CA LEU A 185 -4.67 2.54 -22.85
C LEU A 185 -4.74 1.12 -23.40
N THR A 186 -4.83 0.96 -24.73
CA THR A 186 -4.80 -0.37 -25.36
C THR A 186 -3.50 -1.10 -25.07
N THR A 187 -2.37 -0.40 -25.23
CA THR A 187 -1.05 -0.97 -24.97
C THR A 187 -0.89 -1.33 -23.49
N GLU A 188 -1.27 -0.42 -22.58
CA GLU A 188 -1.21 -0.67 -21.14
C GLU A 188 -2.03 -1.91 -20.76
N TYR A 189 -3.32 -1.95 -21.12
CA TYR A 189 -4.20 -3.04 -20.70
C TYR A 189 -3.78 -4.36 -21.34
N ALA A 190 -3.39 -4.39 -22.62
CA ALA A 190 -2.95 -5.62 -23.27
C ALA A 190 -1.69 -6.20 -22.58
N ILE A 191 -0.69 -5.35 -22.29
CA ILE A 191 0.53 -5.78 -21.61
C ILE A 191 0.21 -6.29 -20.21
N LYS A 192 -0.56 -5.54 -19.42
CA LYS A 192 -0.92 -5.94 -18.04
C LYS A 192 -1.81 -7.18 -18.01
N ALA A 193 -2.69 -7.37 -18.99
CA ALA A 193 -3.55 -8.54 -19.07
C ALA A 193 -2.78 -9.83 -19.41
N VAL A 194 -1.76 -9.73 -20.28
CA VAL A 194 -0.87 -10.87 -20.58
C VAL A 194 0.04 -11.14 -19.40
N TYR A 195 0.69 -10.10 -18.87
CA TYR A 195 1.65 -10.24 -17.77
C TYR A 195 0.98 -10.72 -16.48
N GLY A 196 -0.18 -10.18 -16.13
CA GLY A 196 -0.98 -10.61 -14.98
C GLY A 196 -1.32 -12.10 -15.04
N LYS A 197 -1.77 -12.61 -16.20
CA LYS A 197 -2.02 -14.06 -16.40
C LYS A 197 -0.78 -14.94 -16.24
N LEU A 198 0.39 -14.47 -16.71
CA LEU A 198 1.64 -15.20 -16.54
C LEU A 198 2.03 -15.29 -15.06
N ILE A 199 1.91 -14.19 -14.33
CA ILE A 199 2.18 -14.14 -12.89
C ILE A 199 1.17 -15.00 -12.13
N GLU A 200 -0.13 -14.88 -12.41
CA GLU A 200 -1.16 -15.69 -11.77
C GLU A 200 -0.89 -17.20 -11.93
N LYS A 201 -0.53 -17.64 -13.14
CA LYS A 201 -0.19 -19.04 -13.40
C LYS A 201 1.08 -19.47 -12.63
N ALA A 202 2.09 -18.60 -12.56
CA ALA A 202 3.32 -18.87 -11.84
C ALA A 202 3.11 -18.93 -10.31
N THR A 203 2.30 -18.03 -9.74
CA THR A 203 2.05 -17.93 -8.30
C THR A 203 1.13 -19.05 -7.81
N ARG A 204 0.07 -19.41 -8.56
CA ARG A 204 -0.78 -20.58 -8.22
C ARG A 204 0.01 -21.89 -8.15
N ALA A 205 1.14 -21.99 -8.85
CA ALA A 205 1.98 -23.18 -8.85
C ALA A 205 3.02 -23.20 -7.70
N THR A 206 3.25 -22.09 -7.00
CA THR A 206 4.41 -21.93 -6.11
C THR A 206 4.14 -21.27 -4.75
N TYR A 207 3.04 -20.52 -4.59
CA TYR A 207 2.81 -19.68 -3.42
C TYR A 207 1.65 -20.18 -2.54
N THR A 208 1.87 -20.17 -1.24
CA THR A 208 0.79 -20.25 -0.25
C THR A 208 0.03 -18.92 -0.24
N PRO A 209 -1.31 -18.91 -0.25
CA PRO A 209 -2.07 -17.67 -0.20
C PRO A 209 -1.66 -16.81 0.99
N ALA A 210 -1.52 -15.49 0.78
CA ALA A 210 -1.31 -14.56 1.88
C ALA A 210 -2.46 -14.69 2.89
N LEU A 211 -2.15 -14.67 4.19
CA LEU A 211 -3.17 -14.60 5.22
C LEU A 211 -3.94 -13.28 5.05
N MET A 212 -5.24 -13.35 4.80
CA MET A 212 -6.09 -12.16 4.65
C MET A 212 -6.55 -11.58 6.00
N THR A 213 -6.09 -12.19 7.10
CA THR A 213 -6.29 -11.70 8.46
C THR A 213 -4.97 -11.51 9.21
N THR A 214 -5.01 -10.64 10.22
CA THR A 214 -3.94 -10.42 11.19
C THR A 214 -4.50 -10.60 12.59
N ASP A 215 -3.83 -11.43 13.37
CA ASP A 215 -4.18 -11.67 14.75
C ASP A 215 -3.62 -10.59 15.66
N VAL A 216 -4.46 -10.12 16.58
CA VAL A 216 -4.20 -8.98 17.45
C VAL A 216 -4.63 -9.33 18.86
N VAL A 217 -3.81 -9.01 19.86
CA VAL A 217 -4.17 -9.13 21.27
C VAL A 217 -4.63 -7.77 21.78
N VAL A 218 -5.79 -7.76 22.44
CA VAL A 218 -6.31 -6.58 23.16
C VAL A 218 -6.33 -6.81 24.66
N ASP A 219 -6.24 -5.72 25.41
CA ASP A 219 -6.16 -5.71 26.87
C ASP A 219 -7.39 -6.32 27.54
N ARG A 220 -8.59 -5.98 27.04
CA ARG A 220 -9.89 -6.50 27.52
C ARG A 220 -11.02 -6.12 26.55
N LEU A 221 -12.17 -6.77 26.71
CA LEU A 221 -13.41 -6.35 26.04
C LEU A 221 -14.31 -5.58 27.02
N PRO A 222 -14.81 -4.39 26.66
CA PRO A 222 -15.85 -3.70 27.41
C PRO A 222 -17.12 -4.56 27.56
N GLN A 223 -17.88 -4.36 28.63
CA GLN A 223 -19.17 -5.02 28.80
C GLN A 223 -20.13 -4.61 27.67
N GLY A 224 -20.83 -5.57 27.07
CA GLY A 224 -21.73 -5.31 25.93
C GLY A 224 -21.01 -4.96 24.62
N TRP A 225 -19.69 -5.16 24.56
CA TRP A 225 -18.92 -4.89 23.35
C TRP A 225 -19.40 -5.75 22.18
N THR A 226 -19.56 -5.11 21.02
CA THR A 226 -19.90 -5.75 19.75
C THR A 226 -18.74 -5.59 18.79
N PRO A 227 -18.25 -6.68 18.16
CA PRO A 227 -17.15 -6.60 17.22
C PRO A 227 -17.49 -5.72 16.01
N PRO A 228 -16.55 -4.86 15.55
CA PRO A 228 -16.68 -4.20 14.26
C PRO A 228 -16.81 -5.21 13.11
N ALA A 229 -17.26 -4.74 11.95
CA ALA A 229 -17.33 -5.57 10.75
C ALA A 229 -15.98 -6.23 10.43
N ARG A 230 -16.00 -7.53 10.07
CA ARG A 230 -14.82 -8.36 9.77
C ARG A 230 -13.82 -8.52 10.92
N VAL A 231 -14.20 -8.19 12.16
CA VAL A 231 -13.43 -8.53 13.37
C VAL A 231 -14.08 -9.72 14.05
N SER A 232 -13.28 -10.69 14.46
CA SER A 232 -13.75 -11.90 15.15
C SER A 232 -12.96 -12.17 16.41
N VAL A 233 -13.63 -12.70 17.44
CA VAL A 233 -12.97 -13.16 18.66
C VAL A 233 -12.49 -14.58 18.42
N GLN A 234 -11.18 -14.79 18.50
CA GLN A 234 -10.58 -16.12 18.34
C GLN A 234 -10.47 -16.83 19.69
N GLN A 235 -10.01 -16.11 20.72
CA GLN A 235 -9.82 -16.68 22.04
C GLN A 235 -9.94 -15.62 23.14
N ARG A 236 -10.56 -15.99 24.26
CA ARG A 236 -10.53 -15.21 25.51
C ARG A 236 -9.55 -15.86 26.47
N LEU A 237 -8.67 -15.07 27.07
CA LEU A 237 -7.59 -15.57 27.91
C LEU A 237 -7.95 -15.45 29.40
N PRO A 238 -7.38 -16.30 30.28
CA PRO A 238 -7.68 -16.29 31.71
C PRO A 238 -7.32 -14.98 32.43
N ASP A 239 -6.37 -14.20 31.89
CA ASP A 239 -5.93 -12.92 32.44
C ASP A 239 -6.76 -11.71 31.95
N GLY A 240 -7.83 -11.98 31.19
CA GLY A 240 -8.74 -10.95 30.66
C GLY A 240 -8.38 -10.43 29.27
N ARG A 241 -7.19 -10.73 28.76
CA ARG A 241 -6.80 -10.41 27.38
C ARG A 241 -7.62 -11.21 26.38
N VAL A 242 -7.73 -10.70 25.16
CA VAL A 242 -8.49 -11.36 24.10
C VAL A 242 -7.69 -11.35 22.79
N LEU A 243 -7.62 -12.52 22.15
CA LEU A 243 -7.11 -12.68 20.80
C LEU A 243 -8.25 -12.41 19.81
N LEU A 244 -8.04 -11.43 18.95
CA LEU A 244 -8.94 -11.04 17.87
C LEU A 244 -8.28 -11.34 16.53
N SER A 245 -9.07 -11.65 15.51
CA SER A 245 -8.62 -11.67 14.12
C SER A 245 -9.24 -10.47 13.39
N LEU A 246 -8.39 -9.64 12.79
CA LEU A 246 -8.73 -8.44 12.03
C LEU A 246 -8.47 -8.65 10.54
N PRO A 247 -9.14 -7.92 9.64
CA PRO A 247 -8.78 -7.93 8.23
C PRO A 247 -7.40 -7.29 8.01
N ARG A 248 -6.64 -7.76 7.01
CA ARG A 248 -5.33 -7.19 6.65
C ARG A 248 -5.40 -5.92 5.82
N TYR A 249 -4.22 -5.38 5.51
CA TYR A 249 -4.02 -4.42 4.44
C TYR A 249 -4.75 -3.10 4.74
N PHE A 250 -5.40 -2.52 3.73
CA PHE A 250 -6.11 -1.26 3.87
C PHE A 250 -7.22 -1.31 4.93
N ASP A 251 -7.79 -2.49 5.19
CA ASP A 251 -8.88 -2.65 6.13
C ASP A 251 -8.41 -2.78 7.58
N PHE A 252 -7.14 -3.16 7.80
CA PHE A 252 -6.56 -3.25 9.14
C PHE A 252 -6.64 -1.91 9.87
N ARG A 253 -6.23 -0.80 9.21
CA ARG A 253 -6.33 0.54 9.81
C ARG A 253 -7.76 0.92 10.19
N ILE A 254 -8.77 0.46 9.44
CA ILE A 254 -10.18 0.75 9.69
C ILE A 254 -10.63 -0.01 10.93
N ALA A 255 -10.33 -1.32 10.98
CA ALA A 255 -10.65 -2.18 12.11
C ALA A 255 -9.94 -1.71 13.39
N ALA A 256 -8.62 -1.48 13.35
CA ALA A 256 -7.83 -1.02 14.49
C ALA A 256 -8.33 0.34 15.02
N THR A 257 -8.69 1.27 14.13
CA THR A 257 -9.26 2.57 14.55
C THR A 257 -10.64 2.39 15.19
N ALA A 258 -11.47 1.48 14.69
CA ALA A 258 -12.77 1.17 15.30
C ALA A 258 -12.62 0.57 16.70
N LEU A 259 -11.69 -0.38 16.90
CA LEU A 259 -11.38 -0.95 18.21
C LEU A 259 -10.89 0.14 19.18
N ALA A 260 -9.97 0.99 18.73
CA ALA A 260 -9.44 2.08 19.54
C ALA A 260 -10.53 3.07 19.98
N ARG A 261 -11.48 3.41 19.09
CA ARG A 261 -12.64 4.27 19.41
C ARG A 261 -13.63 3.61 20.37
N GLN A 262 -13.71 2.28 20.37
CA GLN A 262 -14.48 1.51 21.36
C GLN A 262 -13.77 1.37 22.71
N GLY A 263 -12.58 1.97 22.87
CA GLY A 263 -11.82 2.00 24.12
C GLY A 263 -10.90 0.81 24.34
N LEU A 264 -10.65 -0.01 23.32
CA LEU A 264 -9.76 -1.17 23.42
C LEU A 264 -8.31 -0.74 23.18
N ARG A 265 -7.38 -1.28 23.98
CA ARG A 265 -5.94 -1.10 23.77
C ARG A 265 -5.37 -2.33 23.07
N ILE A 266 -4.68 -2.10 21.96
CA ILE A 266 -3.95 -3.14 21.23
C ILE A 266 -2.58 -3.32 21.89
N ASP A 267 -2.31 -4.54 22.37
CA ASP A 267 -1.10 -4.89 23.11
C ASP A 267 -0.14 -5.78 22.29
N ASP A 268 -0.62 -6.42 21.22
CA ASP A 268 0.20 -7.23 20.30
C ASP A 268 -0.45 -7.23 18.89
N ILE A 269 0.36 -7.14 17.84
CA ILE A 269 -0.06 -7.33 16.45
C ILE A 269 0.87 -8.35 15.80
N ALA A 270 0.31 -9.46 15.30
CA ALA A 270 1.06 -10.49 14.58
C ALA A 270 2.32 -10.99 15.32
N GLY A 271 2.31 -11.09 16.65
CA GLY A 271 3.47 -11.54 17.41
C GLY A 271 4.39 -10.42 17.93
N ASN A 272 4.05 -9.17 17.64
CA ASN A 272 4.84 -7.99 17.99
C ASN A 272 4.15 -7.25 19.14
N GLY A 273 4.70 -7.41 20.34
CA GLY A 273 4.12 -6.92 21.59
C GLY A 273 4.18 -5.39 21.77
N ALA A 274 3.69 -4.93 22.92
CA ALA A 274 3.35 -3.53 23.17
C ALA A 274 4.53 -2.54 23.03
N SER A 275 5.77 -3.00 23.24
CA SER A 275 6.99 -2.19 23.08
C SER A 275 7.61 -2.26 21.69
N THR A 276 7.20 -3.21 20.85
CA THR A 276 7.71 -3.38 19.49
C THR A 276 7.21 -2.22 18.61
N PRO A 277 8.04 -1.68 17.71
CA PRO A 277 7.59 -0.59 16.86
C PRO A 277 6.63 -1.05 15.78
N ILE A 278 5.65 -0.22 15.48
CA ILE A 278 4.78 -0.30 14.32
C ILE A 278 4.88 1.00 13.52
N LEU A 279 5.01 0.88 12.21
CA LEU A 279 4.98 2.01 11.30
C LEU A 279 3.52 2.40 11.03
N VAL A 280 3.26 3.70 11.04
CA VAL A 280 1.99 4.30 10.67
C VAL A 280 2.26 5.47 9.75
N THR A 281 1.60 5.52 8.59
CA THR A 281 1.65 6.71 7.75
C THR A 281 0.39 7.54 7.94
N VAL A 282 0.59 8.86 7.95
CA VAL A 282 -0.49 9.84 8.03
C VAL A 282 -0.32 10.92 6.97
N TRP A 283 -1.41 11.55 6.58
CA TRP A 283 -1.42 12.78 5.80
C TRP A 283 -1.65 13.97 6.73
N ALA A 284 -0.89 15.04 6.50
CA ALA A 284 -1.00 16.29 7.23
C ALA A 284 -0.82 17.48 6.27
N GLY A 285 -1.36 18.65 6.64
CA GLY A 285 -1.05 19.88 5.94
C GLY A 285 0.43 20.22 6.07
N ASN A 286 1.01 20.88 5.06
CA ASN A 286 2.43 21.27 5.08
C ASN A 286 2.80 22.19 6.26
N ASP A 287 1.83 22.91 6.82
CA ASP A 287 1.97 23.79 7.98
C ASP A 287 1.67 23.08 9.32
N THR A 288 1.15 21.86 9.29
CA THR A 288 0.85 21.09 10.50
C THR A 288 2.15 20.81 11.26
N LYS A 289 2.21 21.25 12.52
CA LYS A 289 3.32 20.98 13.43
C LYS A 289 3.02 19.74 14.26
N LEU A 290 3.84 18.71 14.12
CA LEU A 290 3.80 17.54 14.99
C LEU A 290 4.48 17.87 16.31
N SER A 291 3.71 17.86 17.39
CA SER A 291 4.27 17.89 18.75
C SER A 291 5.11 16.64 19.00
N ALA A 292 6.11 16.77 19.88
CA ALA A 292 6.81 15.61 20.40
C ALA A 292 5.81 14.65 21.07
N GLY A 293 6.01 13.35 20.87
CA GLY A 293 5.12 12.30 21.37
C GLY A 293 5.88 11.01 21.60
N TYR A 294 5.15 9.91 21.71
CA TYR A 294 5.70 8.55 21.82
C TYR A 294 6.03 7.92 20.45
N TRP A 295 6.21 8.76 19.42
CA TRP A 295 6.55 8.37 18.06
C TRP A 295 7.82 9.07 17.59
N ARG A 296 8.48 8.47 16.60
CA ARG A 296 9.57 9.07 15.85
C ARG A 296 9.15 9.24 14.40
N VAL A 297 9.42 10.42 13.82
CA VAL A 297 9.27 10.63 12.38
C VAL A 297 10.42 9.93 11.67
N LEU A 298 10.11 8.98 10.80
CA LEU A 298 11.09 8.23 10.03
C LEU A 298 11.42 8.95 8.71
N PHE A 299 10.39 9.42 8.01
CA PHE A 299 10.52 10.26 6.82
C PHE A 299 9.24 11.05 6.56
N GLU A 300 9.34 12.03 5.67
CA GLU A 300 8.22 12.76 5.11
C GLU A 300 8.29 12.76 3.58
N GLN A 301 7.14 12.77 2.92
CA GLN A 301 7.03 12.80 1.47
C GLN A 301 5.96 13.79 1.03
N PRO A 302 6.23 14.67 0.05
CA PRO A 302 5.19 15.54 -0.49
C PRO A 302 4.16 14.73 -1.27
N LEU A 303 2.88 15.09 -1.13
CA LEU A 303 1.82 14.63 -2.03
C LEU A 303 1.60 15.67 -3.14
N THR A 304 1.43 15.17 -4.35
CA THR A 304 0.91 15.89 -5.51
C THR A 304 -0.57 16.24 -5.32
N LEU A 305 -1.36 15.29 -4.83
CA LEU A 305 -2.80 15.44 -4.62
C LEU A 305 -3.26 14.55 -3.43
N PRO A 306 -3.82 15.13 -2.35
CA PRO A 306 -4.18 16.55 -2.17
C PRO A 306 -2.98 17.50 -2.17
N ALA A 307 -3.17 18.70 -2.73
CA ALA A 307 -2.12 19.72 -2.75
C ALA A 307 -1.91 20.30 -1.35
N GLN A 308 -0.70 20.79 -1.08
CA GLN A 308 -0.31 21.30 0.25
C GLN A 308 -0.40 20.25 1.38
N THR A 309 -0.33 18.98 1.02
CA THR A 309 -0.32 17.85 1.94
C THR A 309 1.00 17.11 1.81
N ARG A 310 1.47 16.59 2.94
CA ARG A 310 2.57 15.63 2.98
C ARG A 310 2.15 14.35 3.71
N ARG A 311 2.76 13.24 3.30
CA ARG A 311 2.77 11.99 4.05
C ARG A 311 3.88 12.06 5.09
N ILE A 312 3.59 11.59 6.30
CA ILE A 312 4.54 11.49 7.40
C ILE A 312 4.52 10.05 7.90
N ALA A 313 5.69 9.42 7.94
CA ALA A 313 5.88 8.07 8.46
C ALA A 313 6.29 8.13 9.93
N LEU A 314 5.43 7.61 10.80
CA LEU A 314 5.58 7.63 12.26
C LEU A 314 5.85 6.21 12.75
N LEU A 315 6.99 6.01 13.40
CA LEU A 315 7.32 4.77 14.10
C LEU A 315 6.94 4.93 15.57
N MET A 316 6.12 4.04 16.11
CA MET A 316 5.66 4.10 17.50
C MET A 316 5.49 2.71 18.12
N PRO A 317 5.50 2.56 19.45
CA PRO A 317 5.21 1.27 20.08
C PRO A 317 3.77 0.82 19.81
N VAL A 318 3.56 -0.48 19.55
CA VAL A 318 2.22 -1.08 19.34
C VAL A 318 1.24 -0.69 20.46
N GLY A 319 1.68 -0.71 21.73
CA GLY A 319 0.85 -0.38 22.89
C GLY A 319 0.36 1.08 22.93
N ARG A 320 0.87 1.94 22.05
CA ARG A 320 0.45 3.35 21.89
C ARG A 320 -0.41 3.59 20.66
N LEU A 321 -0.60 2.57 19.81
CA LEU A 321 -1.35 2.66 18.56
C LEU A 321 -2.81 3.09 18.80
N SER A 322 -3.54 2.43 19.72
CA SER A 322 -4.95 2.80 19.98
C SER A 322 -5.09 4.27 20.38
N THR A 323 -4.23 4.75 21.28
CA THR A 323 -4.23 6.16 21.70
C THR A 323 -3.97 7.09 20.52
N PHE A 324 -3.01 6.76 19.66
CA PHE A 324 -2.69 7.54 18.48
C PHE A 324 -3.87 7.60 17.50
N LEU A 325 -4.48 6.46 17.18
CA LEU A 325 -5.59 6.38 16.22
C LEU A 325 -6.82 7.20 16.65
N VAL A 326 -7.09 7.29 17.96
CA VAL A 326 -8.17 8.13 18.50
C VAL A 326 -7.82 9.62 18.40
N GLN A 327 -6.56 9.99 18.64
CA GLN A 327 -6.12 11.39 18.70
C GLN A 327 -5.76 11.98 17.33
N ALA A 328 -5.45 11.15 16.32
CA ALA A 328 -4.92 11.59 15.02
C ALA A 328 -5.74 12.72 14.39
N SER A 329 -7.06 12.59 14.33
CA SER A 329 -7.93 13.61 13.74
C SER A 329 -7.90 14.93 14.50
N ALA A 330 -7.78 14.90 15.84
CA ALA A 330 -7.68 16.12 16.66
C ALA A 330 -6.34 16.82 16.47
N MET A 331 -5.31 16.09 16.02
CA MET A 331 -4.00 16.63 15.64
C MET A 331 -3.95 17.13 14.18
N GLY A 332 -5.07 17.11 13.45
CA GLY A 332 -5.11 17.45 12.03
C GLY A 332 -4.49 16.40 11.11
N LEU A 333 -4.36 15.16 11.58
CA LEU A 333 -3.78 14.04 10.84
C LEU A 333 -4.87 13.14 10.28
N THR A 334 -4.72 12.74 9.02
CA THR A 334 -5.51 11.66 8.41
C THR A 334 -4.69 10.39 8.38
N VAL A 335 -5.14 9.33 9.06
CA VAL A 335 -4.42 8.04 9.05
C VAL A 335 -4.50 7.41 7.65
N GLU A 336 -3.34 7.24 7.02
CA GLU A 336 -3.21 6.65 5.68
C GLU A 336 -3.02 5.14 5.76
N HIS A 337 -2.14 4.63 6.62
CA HIS A 337 -1.93 3.19 6.73
C HIS A 337 -1.32 2.82 8.07
N VAL A 338 -1.63 1.61 8.54
CA VAL A 338 -0.99 1.00 9.70
C VAL A 338 -0.36 -0.29 9.20
N TYR A 339 0.96 -0.38 9.26
CA TYR A 339 1.74 -1.47 8.66
C TYR A 339 1.78 -2.64 9.64
N ASP A 340 0.82 -3.56 9.51
CA ASP A 340 0.47 -4.64 10.45
C ASP A 340 1.42 -5.85 10.40
N TYR A 341 2.70 -5.58 10.15
CA TYR A 341 3.78 -6.52 9.83
C TYR A 341 3.54 -7.17 8.47
#